data_AF-A0A061R1L6-F1
#
_entry.id   AF-A0A061R1L6-F1
#
_cell.length_a   1.000
_cell.length_b   1.000
_cell.length_c   1.000
_cell.angle_alpha   90.00
_cell.angle_beta   90.00
_cell.angle_gamma   90.00
#
_symmetry.space_group_name_H-M   'P 1'
#
loop_
_entity.id
_entity.type
_entity.pdbx_description
1 polymer ?
#
loop_
_entity_poly.entity_id
_entity_poly.type
_entity_poly.pdbx_seq_one_letter_code
_entity_poly.pdbx_strand_id
1 'polypeptide(L)'
;MERKRSVRVPVGRTAANGSTQQSTSDDDDVEATAAPSPPLPRSSGRRAVRVDFSKLETSSLRKYQKVHHLNEVPQNSTKEELIPVVTRHFAAQVVEEDEVLLNFALALKKHSMSTRNPAPQPSRKQRHAAKQKTR
;
A
#
# COMPACT_ATOMS: atom_id res chain seq x y z
N MET A 1 -68.48 -16.86 7.81
CA MET A 1 -67.38 -16.27 8.59
C MET A 1 -66.79 -15.15 7.74
N GLU A 2 -67.35 -13.93 7.87
CA GLU A 2 -66.86 -12.78 8.68
C GLU A 2 -65.92 -11.90 7.84
N ARG A 3 -66.31 -10.76 7.25
CA ARG A 3 -66.91 -9.46 7.67
C ARG A 3 -65.94 -8.41 8.25
N LYS A 4 -65.47 -7.53 7.32
CA LYS A 4 -65.49 -6.04 7.31
C LYS A 4 -64.73 -5.18 8.37
N ARG A 5 -64.29 -3.99 7.85
CA ARG A 5 -64.06 -2.64 8.45
C ARG A 5 -62.58 -2.33 8.73
N SER A 6 -61.92 -1.29 8.19
CA SER A 6 -62.19 0.15 7.94
C SER A 6 -62.03 1.07 9.16
N VAL A 7 -61.25 2.17 8.95
CA VAL A 7 -61.15 3.42 9.75
C VAL A 7 -60.21 3.31 10.98
N ARG A 8 -59.30 4.23 11.38
CA ARG A 8 -59.23 5.72 11.37
C ARG A 8 -57.78 6.20 11.69
N VAL A 9 -57.45 7.41 11.23
CA VAL A 9 -56.41 8.30 11.81
C VAL A 9 -56.96 8.97 13.08
N PRO A 10 -56.11 9.40 14.03
CA PRO A 10 -56.34 10.72 14.61
C PRO A 10 -55.09 11.62 14.65
N VAL A 11 -55.33 12.86 14.23
CA VAL A 11 -54.55 14.07 14.45
C VAL A 11 -54.79 14.59 15.88
N GLY A 12 -53.76 15.18 16.49
CA GLY A 12 -53.85 16.09 17.62
C GLY A 12 -52.55 16.10 18.45
N ARG A 13 -52.06 17.19 19.04
CA ARG A 13 -52.54 18.57 19.23
C ARG A 13 -51.34 19.44 19.65
N THR A 14 -51.41 20.69 19.22
CA THR A 14 -50.88 21.95 19.76
C THR A 14 -50.22 21.95 21.16
N ALA A 15 -49.07 22.63 21.26
CA ALA A 15 -48.76 23.51 22.40
C ALA A 15 -47.94 24.71 21.88
N ALA A 16 -48.64 25.83 21.70
CA ALA A 16 -48.05 27.16 21.61
C ALA A 16 -47.46 27.50 22.98
N ASN A 17 -46.20 27.94 23.02
CA ASN A 17 -45.65 28.62 24.19
C ASN A 17 -45.39 30.06 23.79
N GLY A 18 -46.29 30.95 24.22
CA GLY A 18 -46.16 32.39 24.07
C GLY A 18 -45.93 33.05 25.43
N SER A 19 -45.31 34.23 25.35
CA SER A 19 -45.20 35.30 26.36
C SER A 19 -44.12 35.12 27.43
N THR A 20 -43.02 35.88 27.40
CA THR A 20 -42.86 37.35 27.56
C THR A 20 -42.88 37.78 29.04
N GLN A 21 -41.69 38.08 29.59
CA GLN A 21 -41.37 39.07 30.65
C GLN A 21 -39.87 39.45 30.43
N GLN A 22 -39.50 40.58 29.81
CA GLN A 22 -39.38 41.97 30.30
C GLN A 22 -38.09 42.26 31.13
N SER A 23 -37.13 43.00 30.54
CA SER A 23 -36.16 43.98 31.14
C SER A 23 -35.06 44.29 30.09
N THR A 24 -35.09 45.40 29.33
CA THR A 24 -34.49 46.73 29.60
C THR A 24 -33.13 46.72 30.29
N SER A 25 -32.07 47.06 29.55
CA SER A 25 -31.13 48.16 29.84
C SER A 25 -29.99 48.15 28.81
N ASP A 26 -29.80 49.31 28.19
CA ASP A 26 -28.68 49.70 27.33
C ASP A 26 -27.31 49.49 28.02
N ASP A 27 -26.36 48.90 27.29
CA ASP A 27 -24.92 49.21 27.41
C ASP A 27 -24.20 48.67 26.15
N ASP A 28 -23.54 49.57 25.43
CA ASP A 28 -22.72 49.32 24.25
C ASP A 28 -21.49 48.47 24.59
N ASP A 29 -21.32 47.29 23.98
CA ASP A 29 -19.97 46.75 23.75
C ASP A 29 -19.91 45.97 22.43
N VAL A 30 -19.13 46.50 21.50
CA VAL A 30 -18.82 45.94 20.19
C VAL A 30 -17.78 44.83 20.36
N GLU A 31 -18.20 43.64 20.81
CA GLU A 31 -17.30 42.49 20.81
C GLU A 31 -17.08 42.02 19.38
N ALA A 32 -15.99 42.47 18.78
CA ALA A 32 -15.43 41.96 17.55
C ALA A 32 -15.16 40.46 17.75
N THR A 33 -16.14 39.63 17.40
CA THR A 33 -16.02 38.18 17.34
C THR A 33 -15.00 37.83 16.27
N ALA A 34 -13.72 37.87 16.65
CA ALA A 34 -12.64 37.34 15.86
C ALA A 34 -12.92 35.85 15.70
N ALA A 35 -13.45 35.49 14.54
CA ALA A 35 -13.74 34.12 14.17
C ALA A 35 -12.54 33.23 14.56
N PRO A 36 -12.77 32.06 15.20
CA PRO A 36 -11.70 31.13 15.50
C PRO A 36 -11.05 30.75 14.17
N SER A 37 -9.85 31.25 13.93
CA SER A 37 -9.11 30.98 12.71
C SER A 37 -8.97 29.46 12.57
N PRO A 38 -9.33 28.89 11.42
CA PRO A 38 -9.22 27.45 11.22
C PRO A 38 -7.76 27.03 11.43
N PRO A 39 -7.50 25.90 12.13
CA PRO A 39 -6.14 25.44 12.36
C PRO A 39 -5.46 25.24 11.01
N LEU A 40 -4.37 25.99 10.79
CA LEU A 40 -3.53 25.84 9.62
C LEU A 40 -3.11 24.36 9.52
N PRO A 41 -3.22 23.74 8.33
CA PRO A 41 -2.79 22.37 8.15
C PRO A 41 -1.31 22.31 8.53
N ARG A 42 -1.01 21.58 9.61
CA ARG A 42 0.36 21.27 10.01
C ARG A 42 0.92 20.40 8.90
N SER A 43 1.52 21.04 7.89
CA SER A 43 2.35 20.39 6.88
C SER A 43 3.63 19.91 7.57
N SER A 44 3.47 18.94 8.48
CA SER A 44 4.56 18.05 8.81
C SER A 44 4.62 17.06 7.64
N GLY A 45 5.11 17.59 6.51
CA GLY A 45 5.34 16.88 5.28
C GLY A 45 6.50 15.93 5.50
N ARG A 46 6.29 14.89 6.30
CA ARG A 46 7.09 13.68 6.24
C ARG A 46 6.80 13.11 4.86
N ARG A 47 7.56 13.57 3.85
CA ARG A 47 7.50 13.05 2.48
C ARG A 47 7.53 11.53 2.62
N ALA A 48 6.41 10.88 2.34
CA ALA A 48 6.34 9.44 2.40
C ALA A 48 7.42 8.92 1.45
N VAL A 49 8.41 8.23 1.99
CA VAL A 49 9.48 7.64 1.18
C VAL A 49 8.80 6.57 0.32
N ARG A 50 8.60 6.88 -0.95
CA ARG A 50 7.98 5.97 -1.92
C ARG A 50 9.08 5.25 -2.69
N VAL A 51 8.90 3.95 -2.87
CA VAL A 51 9.77 3.13 -3.73
C VAL A 51 9.44 3.43 -5.18
N ASP A 52 10.46 3.73 -5.97
CA ASP A 52 10.33 4.01 -7.40
C ASP A 52 10.75 2.78 -8.22
N PHE A 53 9.75 2.07 -8.77
CA PHE A 53 9.95 0.88 -9.58
C PHE A 53 10.39 1.17 -11.02
N SER A 54 10.32 2.42 -11.48
CA SER A 54 10.81 2.80 -12.82
C SER A 54 12.33 2.66 -12.94
N LYS A 55 13.05 2.70 -11.81
CA LYS A 55 14.49 2.51 -11.71
C LYS A 55 14.93 1.06 -11.85
N LEU A 56 14.01 0.11 -11.81
CA LEU A 56 14.33 -1.30 -11.97
C LEU A 56 14.37 -1.70 -13.45
N GLU A 57 15.28 -2.61 -13.77
CA GLU A 57 15.31 -3.31 -15.04
C GLU A 57 14.05 -4.16 -15.24
N THR A 58 13.64 -4.34 -16.50
CA THR A 58 12.47 -5.18 -16.84
C THR A 58 12.64 -6.62 -16.39
N SER A 59 13.88 -7.13 -16.39
CA SER A 59 14.23 -8.46 -15.89
C SER A 59 13.95 -8.61 -14.39
N SER A 60 14.24 -7.58 -13.60
CA SER A 60 13.97 -7.55 -12.15
C SER A 60 12.47 -7.52 -11.87
N LEU A 61 11.70 -6.72 -12.61
CA LEU A 61 10.24 -6.67 -12.49
C LEU A 61 9.59 -8.01 -12.85
N ARG A 62 10.06 -8.69 -13.91
CA ARG A 62 9.61 -10.04 -14.27
C ARG A 62 9.99 -11.10 -13.23
N LYS A 63 11.16 -10.96 -12.61
CA LYS A 63 11.55 -11.86 -11.51
C LYS A 63 10.61 -11.70 -10.32
N TYR A 64 10.26 -10.47 -9.96
CA TYR A 64 9.27 -10.19 -8.92
C TYR A 64 7.92 -10.82 -9.26
N GLN A 65 7.42 -10.62 -10.49
CA GLN A 65 6.19 -11.22 -10.99
C GLN A 65 6.17 -12.75 -10.80
N LYS A 66 7.26 -13.42 -11.21
CA LYS A 66 7.39 -14.88 -11.11
C LYS A 66 7.42 -15.38 -9.66
N VAL A 67 8.12 -14.67 -8.77
CA VAL A 67 8.24 -15.07 -7.35
C VAL A 67 6.92 -14.86 -6.62
N HIS A 68 6.20 -13.77 -6.91
CA HIS A 68 4.94 -13.40 -6.25
C HIS A 68 3.68 -13.86 -7.00
N HIS A 69 3.83 -14.63 -8.08
CA HIS A 69 2.73 -15.28 -8.80
C HIS A 69 1.66 -14.28 -9.26
N LEU A 70 2.13 -13.13 -9.78
CA LEU A 70 1.30 -12.04 -10.27
C LEU A 70 0.69 -12.41 -11.63
N ASN A 71 -0.36 -13.26 -11.59
CA ASN A 71 -1.03 -13.85 -12.74
C ASN A 71 -1.91 -12.86 -13.53
N GLU A 72 -2.07 -11.64 -13.03
CA GLU A 72 -2.89 -10.59 -13.66
C GLU A 72 -2.26 -10.04 -14.94
N VAL A 73 -0.96 -10.31 -15.16
CA VAL A 73 -0.19 -9.77 -16.27
C VAL A 73 0.49 -10.91 -17.02
N PRO A 74 0.44 -10.95 -18.37
CA PRO A 74 1.18 -11.91 -19.16
C PRO A 74 2.70 -11.86 -18.91
N GLN A 75 3.38 -13.00 -19.09
CA GLN A 75 4.83 -13.10 -18.86
C GLN A 75 5.67 -12.24 -19.82
N ASN A 76 5.10 -11.85 -20.95
CA ASN A 76 5.71 -11.05 -22.01
C ASN A 76 5.35 -9.55 -21.93
N SER A 77 4.75 -9.10 -20.83
CA SER A 77 4.37 -7.70 -20.68
C SER A 77 5.56 -6.73 -20.66
N THR A 78 5.22 -5.50 -21.01
CA THR A 78 6.14 -4.37 -21.11
C THR A 78 6.45 -3.77 -19.73
N LYS A 79 7.49 -2.93 -19.66
CA LYS A 79 7.90 -2.29 -18.39
C LYS A 79 6.76 -1.50 -17.75
N GLU A 80 6.07 -0.70 -18.57
CA GLU A 80 4.99 0.19 -18.14
C GLU A 80 3.77 -0.58 -17.61
N GLU A 81 3.51 -1.78 -18.12
CA GLU A 81 2.42 -2.64 -17.62
C GLU A 81 2.78 -3.33 -16.29
N LEU A 82 4.05 -3.67 -16.09
CA LEU A 82 4.52 -4.35 -14.88
C LEU A 82 4.57 -3.41 -13.66
N ILE A 83 5.00 -2.16 -13.85
CA ILE A 83 5.16 -1.19 -12.76
C ILE A 83 3.91 -1.01 -11.89
N PRO A 84 2.71 -0.71 -12.43
CA PRO A 84 1.53 -0.46 -11.59
C PRO A 84 1.09 -1.71 -10.82
N VAL A 85 1.26 -2.89 -11.41
CA VAL A 85 0.91 -4.17 -10.78
C VAL A 85 1.86 -4.52 -9.64
N VAL A 86 3.16 -4.39 -9.88
CA VAL A 86 4.19 -4.58 -8.84
C VAL A 86 4.00 -3.56 -7.71
N THR A 87 3.73 -2.30 -8.04
CA THR A 87 3.51 -1.23 -7.05
C THR A 87 2.33 -1.55 -6.14
N ARG A 88 1.18 -1.95 -6.73
CA ARG A 88 -0.02 -2.30 -5.97
C ARG A 88 0.25 -3.50 -5.06
N HIS A 89 0.85 -4.56 -5.60
CA HIS A 89 1.15 -5.76 -4.81
C HIS A 89 2.14 -5.46 -3.68
N PHE A 90 3.22 -4.74 -3.96
CA PHE A 90 4.22 -4.37 -2.95
C PHE A 90 3.60 -3.53 -1.81
N ALA A 91 2.71 -2.59 -2.14
CA ALA A 91 2.03 -1.77 -1.14
C ALA A 91 1.03 -2.57 -0.28
N ALA A 92 0.46 -3.65 -0.81
CA ALA A 92 -0.46 -4.54 -0.10
C ALA A 92 0.26 -5.66 0.68
N GLN A 93 1.57 -5.81 0.50
CA GLN A 93 2.33 -6.90 1.11
C GLN A 93 2.49 -6.66 2.62
N VAL A 94 2.02 -7.61 3.42
CA VAL A 94 2.25 -7.65 4.87
C VAL A 94 3.40 -8.62 5.13
N VAL A 95 4.33 -8.24 6.00
CA VAL A 95 5.50 -9.05 6.34
C VAL A 95 5.69 -9.09 7.85
N GLU A 96 6.13 -10.24 8.35
CA GLU A 96 6.58 -10.39 9.73
C GLU A 96 8.01 -9.85 9.85
N GLU A 97 8.17 -8.74 10.57
CA GLU A 97 9.43 -7.99 10.61
C GLU A 97 10.60 -8.84 11.13
N ASP A 98 10.39 -9.57 12.22
CA ASP A 98 11.42 -10.39 12.86
C ASP A 98 11.96 -11.46 11.90
N GLU A 99 11.07 -12.12 11.17
CA GLU A 99 11.45 -13.15 10.20
C GLU A 99 12.22 -12.53 9.03
N VAL A 100 11.74 -11.40 8.50
CA VAL A 100 12.41 -10.72 7.37
C VAL A 100 13.81 -10.26 7.75
N LEU A 101 13.98 -9.65 8.93
CA LEU A 101 15.27 -9.18 9.39
C LEU A 101 16.25 -10.34 9.64
N LEU A 102 15.78 -11.43 10.27
CA LEU A 102 16.61 -12.61 10.49
C LEU A 102 17.05 -13.25 9.16
N ASN A 103 16.12 -13.46 8.24
CA ASN A 103 16.41 -14.05 6.94
C ASN A 103 17.35 -13.18 6.11
N PHE A 104 17.18 -11.86 6.17
CA PHE A 104 18.07 -10.91 5.51
C PHE A 104 19.50 -10.98 6.06
N ALA A 105 19.67 -10.97 7.39
CA ALA A 105 20.98 -11.07 8.03
C ALA A 105 21.69 -12.39 7.70
N LEU A 106 20.96 -13.50 7.71
CA LEU A 106 21.49 -14.82 7.33
C LEU A 106 21.93 -14.87 5.86
N ALA A 107 21.14 -14.29 4.96
CA ALA A 107 21.48 -14.19 3.54
C ALA A 107 22.75 -13.37 3.31
N LEU A 108 22.90 -12.23 4.00
CA LEU A 108 24.11 -11.41 3.93
C LEU A 108 25.34 -12.15 4.45
N LYS A 109 25.21 -12.85 5.58
CA LYS A 109 26.30 -13.67 6.13
C LYS A 109 26.75 -14.74 5.13
N LYS A 110 25.80 -15.46 4.53
CA LYS A 110 26.08 -16.46 3.48
C LYS A 110 26.78 -15.82 2.27
N HIS A 111 26.30 -14.68 1.80
CA HIS A 111 26.88 -14.00 0.65
C HIS A 111 28.33 -13.54 0.91
N SER A 112 28.62 -12.99 2.09
CA SER A 112 29.97 -12.59 2.53
C SER A 112 30.94 -13.76 2.61
N MET A 113 30.47 -14.96 2.98
CA MET A 113 31.31 -16.16 3.04
C MET A 113 31.55 -16.75 1.64
N SER A 114 30.56 -16.73 0.75
CA SER A 114 30.69 -17.23 -0.62
C SER A 114 31.63 -16.38 -1.50
N THR A 115 31.73 -15.07 -1.25
CA THR A 115 32.65 -14.19 -1.99
C THR A 115 34.09 -14.24 -1.48
N ARG A 116 34.36 -14.89 -0.34
CA ARG A 116 35.67 -14.87 0.32
C ARG A 116 36.66 -15.93 -0.15
N ASN A 117 36.29 -16.88 -1.02
CA ASN A 117 37.25 -17.80 -1.66
C ASN A 117 36.64 -18.59 -2.84
N PRO A 118 36.82 -18.18 -4.11
CA PRO A 118 36.69 -19.14 -5.21
C PRO A 118 37.98 -19.97 -5.23
N ALA A 119 37.95 -21.14 -4.59
CA ALA A 119 39.02 -22.12 -4.71
C ALA A 119 39.32 -22.34 -6.22
N PRO A 120 40.59 -22.31 -6.65
CA PRO A 120 40.94 -22.52 -8.05
C PRO A 120 40.55 -23.95 -8.44
N GLN A 121 39.54 -24.09 -9.29
CA GLN A 121 39.20 -25.39 -9.87
C GLN A 121 40.37 -25.86 -10.75
N PRO A 122 40.85 -27.11 -10.60
CA PRO A 122 41.85 -27.64 -11.50
C PRO A 122 41.24 -27.75 -12.90
N SER A 123 41.84 -27.05 -13.86
CA SER A 123 41.51 -27.07 -15.28
C SER A 123 41.41 -28.52 -15.78
N ARG A 124 40.21 -28.95 -16.13
CA ARG A 124 39.96 -30.22 -16.82
C ARG A 124 40.60 -30.12 -18.21
N LYS A 125 41.85 -30.58 -18.33
CA LYS A 125 42.60 -30.66 -19.59
C LYS A 125 41.73 -31.35 -20.64
N GLN A 126 41.52 -30.67 -21.77
CA GLN A 126 40.96 -31.25 -22.99
C GLN A 126 41.74 -32.52 -23.35
N ARG A 127 41.11 -33.68 -23.18
CA ARG A 127 41.57 -34.90 -23.85
C ARG A 127 40.97 -34.89 -25.25
N HIS A 128 41.67 -34.27 -26.19
CA HIS A 128 41.55 -34.65 -27.58
C HIS A 128 42.17 -36.05 -27.70
N ALA A 129 41.34 -37.08 -27.88
CA ALA A 129 41.79 -38.38 -28.30
C ALA A 129 41.37 -38.59 -29.75
N ALA A 130 42.37 -38.94 -30.55
CA ALA A 130 42.37 -38.95 -31.98
C ALA A 130 41.48 -40.04 -32.58
N LYS A 131 41.04 -39.75 -33.81
CA LYS A 131 40.64 -40.68 -34.85
C LYS A 131 41.39 -42.01 -34.75
N GLN A 132 40.70 -43.15 -34.83
CA GLN A 132 41.17 -44.28 -35.62
C GLN A 132 39.99 -44.98 -36.31
N LYS A 133 40.19 -45.15 -37.62
CA LYS A 133 39.34 -45.77 -38.63
C LYS A 133 39.97 -47.12 -38.93
N THR A 134 39.23 -48.20 -38.78
CA THR A 134 39.58 -49.56 -39.21
C THR A 134 38.25 -50.21 -39.58
N ARG A 135 37.83 -50.13 -40.84
CA ARG A 135 38.14 -51.05 -41.96
C ARG A 135 37.67 -52.47 -41.68
#